data_AF-A0A7R9JG43-F1
#
_entry.id   AF-A0A7R9JG43-F1
#
_cell.length_a   1.000
_cell.length_b   1.000
_cell.length_c   1.000
_cell.angle_alpha   90.00
_cell.angle_beta   90.00
_cell.angle_gamma   90.00
#
_symmetry.space_group_name_H-M   'P 1'
#
loop_
_entity.id
_entity.type
_entity.pdbx_description
1 polymer ?
#
loop_
_entity_poly.entity_id
_entity_poly.type
_entity_poly.pdbx_seq_one_letter_code
_entity_poly.pdbx_strand_id
1 'polypeptide(L)'
;IELVDMHYGTTVDPCYDAELFVDHLHELGECHRVSMGCFFICLVGDKYQPYVLPLTLEKDSFQSISTKANCNGLNSELLDTWYTSNDQENYVLQQPRDITCEEWLATQKELSSIIQSSAQELATNEIDSPTALIYHALAWSALERQFNHALGLTPGTAHHILAVVRDWEGLEEKHADYQDLDNEGHIDTKQKEQLKTFRNRLATSLPNDNIIYFS
;
A
#
# COMPACT_ATOMS: atom_id res chain seq x y z
N ILE A 1 -21.71 18.97 3.14
CA ILE A 1 -20.65 18.01 2.78
C ILE A 1 -19.39 18.56 3.40
N GLU A 2 -18.79 17.80 4.32
CA GLU A 2 -17.50 18.11 4.92
C GLU A 2 -16.50 17.13 4.29
N LEU A 3 -15.39 17.64 3.77
CA LEU A 3 -14.33 16.84 3.20
C LEU A 3 -13.18 16.83 4.20
N VAL A 4 -12.81 15.64 4.66
CA VAL A 4 -11.65 15.44 5.54
C VAL A 4 -10.49 15.04 4.64
N ASP A 5 -9.44 15.85 4.64
CA ASP A 5 -8.16 15.45 4.08
C ASP A 5 -7.37 14.72 5.18
N MET A 6 -7.24 13.40 5.05
CA MET A 6 -6.49 12.57 5.99
C MET A 6 -5.01 12.95 6.06
N HIS A 7 -4.48 13.68 5.08
CA HIS A 7 -3.08 14.11 5.03
C HIS A 7 -2.89 15.53 5.59
N TYR A 8 -3.97 16.22 5.97
CA TYR A 8 -3.87 17.60 6.44
C TYR A 8 -3.15 17.67 7.79
N GLY A 9 -2.09 18.47 7.85
CA GLY A 9 -1.30 18.69 9.07
C GLY A 9 -0.18 17.67 9.30
N THR A 10 0.05 16.73 8.37
CA THR A 10 1.20 15.82 8.45
C THR A 10 2.44 16.51 7.87
N THR A 11 3.54 16.52 8.63
CA THR A 11 4.82 17.10 8.17
C THR A 11 5.70 16.10 7.42
N VAL A 12 5.34 14.81 7.52
CA VAL A 12 5.99 13.67 6.86
C VAL A 12 4.94 13.01 5.98
N ASP A 13 5.35 12.52 4.81
CA ASP A 13 4.46 11.71 3.97
C ASP A 13 4.07 10.45 4.79
N PRO A 14 2.77 10.25 5.06
CA PRO A 14 2.28 9.17 5.93
C PRO A 14 2.63 7.79 5.42
N CYS A 15 3.03 7.70 4.15
CA CYS A 15 3.47 6.43 3.60
C CYS A 15 4.83 6.01 4.14
N TYR A 16 5.54 6.91 4.84
CA TYR A 16 6.77 6.62 5.58
C TYR A 16 6.60 6.52 7.10
N ASP A 17 5.36 6.53 7.56
CA ASP A 17 4.97 6.36 8.96
C ASP A 17 3.88 5.29 9.06
N ALA A 18 4.29 4.08 9.46
CA ALA A 18 3.39 2.94 9.54
C ALA A 18 2.32 3.11 10.63
N GLU A 19 2.58 3.89 11.69
CA GLU A 19 1.58 4.16 12.74
C GLU A 19 0.53 5.15 12.22
N LEU A 20 0.96 6.25 11.59
CA LEU A 20 0.06 7.22 10.98
C LEU A 20 -0.82 6.58 9.90
N PHE A 21 -0.28 5.65 9.12
CA PHE A 21 -1.09 4.90 8.16
C PHE A 21 -2.15 4.03 8.83
N VAL A 22 -1.87 3.43 9.99
CA VAL A 22 -2.88 2.70 10.77
C VAL A 22 -3.96 3.64 11.29
N ASP A 23 -3.58 4.85 11.74
CA ASP A 23 -4.53 5.89 12.13
C ASP A 23 -5.43 6.31 10.95
N HIS A 24 -4.90 6.42 9.72
CA HIS A 24 -5.71 6.68 8.53
C HIS A 24 -6.75 5.58 8.29
N LEU A 25 -6.39 4.31 8.48
CA LEU A 25 -7.35 3.21 8.34
C LEU A 25 -8.44 3.28 9.42
N HIS A 26 -8.08 3.64 10.65
CA HIS A 26 -9.05 3.86 11.73
C HIS A 26 -10.00 5.03 11.40
N GLU A 27 -9.46 6.15 10.90
CA GLU A 27 -10.25 7.32 10.52
C GLU A 27 -11.24 7.01 9.39
N LEU A 28 -10.86 6.16 8.42
CA LEU A 28 -11.80 5.66 7.40
C LEU A 28 -12.98 4.91 8.03
N GLY A 29 -12.72 4.10 9.06
CA GLY A 29 -13.76 3.42 9.82
C GLY A 29 -14.71 4.38 10.53
N GLU A 30 -14.18 5.42 11.15
CA GLU A 30 -14.98 6.46 11.82
C GLU A 30 -15.78 7.29 10.81
N CYS A 31 -15.18 7.70 9.69
CA CYS A 31 -15.85 8.39 8.59
C CYS A 31 -17.01 7.57 8.04
N HIS A 32 -16.82 6.26 7.81
CA HIS A 32 -17.87 5.34 7.39
C HIS A 32 -19.00 5.26 8.42
N ARG A 33 -18.68 5.22 9.73
CA ARG A 33 -19.67 5.13 10.81
C ARG A 33 -20.60 6.34 10.88
N VAL A 34 -20.10 7.54 10.56
CA VAL A 34 -20.86 8.80 10.71
C VAL A 34 -21.45 9.33 9.40
N SER A 35 -20.90 8.92 8.25
CA SER A 35 -21.31 9.41 6.94
C SER A 35 -22.59 8.75 6.45
N MET A 36 -23.55 9.54 5.96
CA MET A 36 -24.77 9.04 5.32
C MET A 36 -24.64 8.82 3.81
N GLY A 37 -23.50 9.21 3.21
CA GLY A 37 -23.26 9.22 1.78
C GLY A 37 -21.87 8.69 1.45
N CYS A 38 -21.20 9.31 0.48
CA CYS A 38 -19.80 9.00 0.18
C CYS A 38 -18.91 9.30 1.40
N PHE A 39 -18.09 8.34 1.83
CA PHE A 39 -17.17 8.51 2.96
C PHE A 39 -15.70 8.37 2.56
N PHE A 40 -15.42 7.84 1.36
CA PHE A 40 -14.06 7.65 0.87
C PHE A 40 -13.97 8.01 -0.61
N ILE A 41 -12.96 8.82 -0.95
CA ILE A 41 -12.64 9.20 -2.33
C ILE A 41 -11.21 8.73 -2.60
N CYS A 42 -11.03 7.86 -3.60
CA CYS A 42 -9.71 7.46 -4.07
C CYS A 42 -9.35 8.22 -5.36
N LEU A 43 -8.18 8.88 -5.33
CA LEU A 43 -7.63 9.60 -6.49
C LEU A 43 -6.53 8.74 -7.10
N VAL A 44 -6.73 8.27 -8.33
CA VAL A 44 -5.82 7.34 -9.00
C VAL A 44 -5.20 8.04 -10.21
N GLY A 45 -3.91 8.37 -10.10
CA GLY A 45 -3.10 8.85 -11.22
C GLY A 45 -2.32 7.72 -11.89
N ASP A 46 -1.23 8.07 -12.59
CA ASP A 46 -0.35 7.13 -13.32
C ASP A 46 0.79 6.53 -12.47
N LYS A 47 0.70 6.73 -11.15
CA LYS A 47 1.64 6.23 -10.15
C LYS A 47 0.95 5.25 -9.21
N TYR A 48 1.56 4.11 -8.98
CA TYR A 48 1.10 3.09 -8.05
C TYR A 48 1.63 3.32 -6.63
N GLN A 49 2.88 3.74 -6.50
CA GLN A 49 3.46 4.12 -5.21
C GLN A 49 2.71 5.28 -4.55
N PRO A 50 2.87 5.46 -3.23
CA PRO A 50 3.83 4.80 -2.34
C PRO A 50 3.36 3.49 -1.70
N TYR A 51 4.30 2.77 -1.11
CA TYR A 51 4.08 1.57 -0.30
C TYR A 51 4.32 1.88 1.16
N VAL A 52 3.46 1.35 2.02
CA VAL A 52 3.59 1.49 3.47
C VAL A 52 4.03 0.17 4.06
N LEU A 53 5.07 0.21 4.90
CA LEU A 53 5.49 -0.95 5.66
C LEU A 53 4.34 -1.45 6.55
N PRO A 54 4.14 -2.77 6.67
CA PRO A 54 3.23 -3.32 7.66
C PRO A 54 3.74 -2.98 9.06
N LEU A 55 2.92 -2.35 9.90
CA LEU A 55 3.27 -2.10 11.29
C LEU A 55 3.48 -3.42 12.05
N THR A 56 2.67 -4.43 11.73
CA THR A 56 2.74 -5.77 12.33
C THR A 56 2.70 -6.82 11.23
N LEU A 57 3.54 -7.84 11.38
CA LEU A 57 3.55 -9.08 10.61
C LEU A 57 3.28 -10.26 11.53
N GLU A 58 2.38 -11.15 11.12
CA GLU A 58 2.20 -12.42 11.82
C GLU A 58 3.47 -13.27 11.72
N LYS A 59 3.72 -14.08 12.75
CA LYS A 59 4.91 -14.95 12.85
C LYS A 59 5.20 -15.72 11.56
N ASP A 60 4.20 -16.42 11.05
CA ASP A 60 4.34 -17.29 9.88
C ASP A 60 4.61 -16.49 8.60
N SER A 61 3.97 -15.31 8.48
CA SER A 61 4.20 -14.37 7.39
C SER A 61 5.63 -13.83 7.43
N PHE A 62 6.09 -13.38 8.60
CA PHE A 62 7.46 -12.89 8.79
C PHE A 62 8.49 -13.96 8.43
N GLN A 63 8.34 -15.18 8.95
CA GLN A 63 9.24 -16.28 8.69
C GLN A 63 9.29 -16.66 7.21
N SER A 64 8.12 -16.69 6.54
CA SER A 64 8.03 -17.00 5.11
C SER A 64 8.69 -15.92 4.26
N ILE A 65 8.47 -14.64 4.59
CA ILE A 65 9.09 -13.50 3.92
C ILE A 65 10.60 -13.52 4.13
N SER A 66 11.08 -13.68 5.36
CA SER A 66 12.51 -13.72 5.69
C SER A 66 13.22 -14.88 4.98
N THR A 67 12.63 -16.08 5.01
CA THR A 67 13.15 -17.24 4.29
C THR A 67 13.23 -16.98 2.79
N LYS A 68 12.15 -16.44 2.20
CA LYS A 68 12.09 -16.14 0.77
C LYS A 68 13.10 -15.05 0.39
N ALA A 69 13.24 -14.00 1.18
CA ALA A 69 14.21 -12.93 0.99
C ALA A 69 15.64 -13.50 0.95
N ASN A 70 15.98 -14.35 1.91
CA ASN A 70 17.28 -15.02 1.97
C ASN A 70 17.52 -15.93 0.74
N CYS A 71 16.53 -16.74 0.34
CA CYS A 71 16.62 -17.56 -0.88
C CYS A 71 16.88 -16.75 -2.15
N ASN A 72 16.37 -15.53 -2.21
CA ASN A 72 16.53 -14.62 -3.34
C ASN A 72 17.81 -13.76 -3.25
N GLY A 73 18.63 -13.94 -2.22
CA GLY A 73 19.83 -13.14 -1.99
C GLY A 73 19.54 -11.69 -1.63
N LEU A 74 18.34 -11.39 -1.12
CA LEU A 74 18.00 -10.08 -0.57
C LEU A 74 18.52 -9.95 0.86
N ASN A 75 18.63 -8.72 1.35
CA ASN A 75 19.12 -8.40 2.69
C ASN A 75 18.08 -8.76 3.77
N SER A 76 17.88 -10.05 4.04
CA SER A 76 16.91 -10.52 5.03
C SER A 76 17.25 -10.08 6.47
N GLU A 77 18.52 -9.82 6.77
CA GLU A 77 18.96 -9.31 8.08
C GLU A 77 18.35 -7.95 8.42
N LEU A 78 17.97 -7.17 7.39
CA LEU A 78 17.28 -5.90 7.58
C LEU A 78 15.89 -6.11 8.20
N LEU A 79 15.20 -7.21 7.89
CA LEU A 79 13.93 -7.55 8.52
C LEU A 79 14.11 -7.83 10.01
N ASP A 80 15.11 -8.63 10.38
CA ASP A 80 15.39 -8.96 11.79
C ASP A 80 15.85 -7.74 12.60
N THR A 81 16.47 -6.77 11.94
CA THR A 81 16.89 -5.50 12.55
C THR A 81 15.67 -4.63 12.88
N TRP A 82 14.72 -4.53 11.97
CA TRP A 82 13.62 -3.55 12.05
C TRP A 82 12.30 -4.12 12.55
N TYR A 83 12.15 -5.44 12.63
CA TYR A 83 10.96 -6.08 13.14
C TYR A 83 11.28 -6.93 14.37
N THR A 84 10.63 -6.64 15.49
CA THR A 84 10.83 -7.39 16.73
C THR A 84 9.59 -8.13 17.17
N SER A 85 9.79 -9.34 17.69
CA SER A 85 8.71 -10.13 18.29
C SER A 85 8.11 -9.40 19.49
N ASN A 86 6.78 -9.34 19.53
CA ASN A 86 6.00 -8.90 20.69
C ASN A 86 5.56 -10.11 21.55
N ASP A 87 4.79 -9.84 22.61
CA ASP A 87 4.27 -10.85 23.54
C ASP A 87 3.30 -11.86 22.89
N GLN A 88 2.76 -11.53 21.72
CA GLN A 88 1.84 -12.38 20.94
C GLN A 88 2.57 -13.17 19.85
N GLU A 89 3.91 -13.18 19.86
CA GLU A 89 4.79 -13.77 18.85
C GLU A 89 4.64 -13.15 17.44
N ASN A 90 4.02 -11.98 17.32
CA ASN A 90 3.97 -11.20 16.10
C ASN A 90 5.19 -10.28 16.00
N TYR A 91 5.58 -9.95 14.79
CA TYR A 91 6.72 -9.08 14.50
C TYR A 91 6.25 -7.66 14.25
N VAL A 92 6.70 -6.72 15.07
CA VAL A 92 6.28 -5.31 15.03
C VAL A 92 7.42 -4.45 14.52
N LEU A 93 7.13 -3.57 13.56
CA LEU A 93 8.06 -2.60 13.01
C LEU A 93 8.54 -1.66 14.11
N GLN A 94 9.85 -1.50 14.24
CA GLN A 94 10.46 -0.60 15.20
C GLN A 94 10.38 0.84 14.71
N GLN A 95 10.12 1.74 15.65
CA GLN A 95 10.21 3.17 15.40
C GLN A 95 11.67 3.57 15.13
N PRO A 96 11.95 4.37 14.10
CA PRO A 96 13.30 4.84 13.82
C PRO A 96 13.79 5.72 14.97
N ARG A 97 14.73 5.19 15.75
CA ARG A 97 15.42 5.92 16.82
C ARG A 97 16.87 6.13 16.39
N ASP A 98 17.39 7.32 16.69
CA ASP A 98 18.80 7.65 16.48
C ASP A 98 19.29 7.57 15.02
N ILE A 99 18.39 7.67 14.04
CA ILE A 99 18.71 7.79 12.61
C ILE A 99 18.10 9.06 12.01
N THR A 100 18.70 9.53 10.92
CA THR A 100 18.19 10.67 10.16
C THR A 100 16.95 10.30 9.33
N CYS A 101 16.18 11.30 8.92
CA CYS A 101 15.04 11.09 8.02
C CYS A 101 15.48 10.47 6.69
N GLU A 102 16.60 10.93 6.11
CA GLU A 102 17.13 10.38 4.85
C GLU A 102 17.52 8.90 4.96
N GLU A 103 18.18 8.51 6.05
CA GLU A 103 18.53 7.11 6.34
C GLU A 103 17.30 6.24 6.53
N TRP A 104 16.26 6.76 7.20
CA TRP A 104 14.99 6.06 7.37
C TRP A 104 14.29 5.85 6.03
N LEU A 105 14.22 6.88 5.18
CA LEU A 105 13.60 6.78 3.85
C LEU A 105 14.30 5.72 2.98
N ALA A 106 15.63 5.67 3.01
CA ALA A 106 16.41 4.67 2.28
C ALA A 106 16.15 3.25 2.82
N THR A 107 16.16 3.10 4.14
CA THR A 107 15.88 1.84 4.85
C THR A 107 14.48 1.33 4.54
N GLN A 108 13.48 2.22 4.60
CA GLN A 108 12.12 1.86 4.28
C GLN A 108 11.97 1.42 2.82
N LYS A 109 12.63 2.10 1.88
CA LYS A 109 12.61 1.71 0.47
C LYS A 109 13.15 0.29 0.29
N GLU A 110 14.25 -0.02 0.96
CA GLU A 110 14.85 -1.36 0.93
C GLU A 110 13.93 -2.42 1.59
N LEU A 111 13.43 -2.16 2.81
CA LEU A 111 12.47 -3.03 3.51
C LEU A 111 11.22 -3.29 2.67
N SER A 112 10.65 -2.25 2.07
CA SER A 112 9.46 -2.35 1.22
C SER A 112 9.74 -3.21 -0.01
N SER A 113 10.90 -3.02 -0.65
CA SER A 113 11.33 -3.83 -1.80
C SER A 113 11.50 -5.30 -1.42
N ILE A 114 12.08 -5.59 -0.25
CA ILE A 114 12.24 -6.96 0.27
C ILE A 114 10.86 -7.60 0.47
N ILE A 115 10.00 -6.97 1.28
CA ILE A 115 8.68 -7.49 1.62
C ILE A 115 7.86 -7.73 0.35
N GLN A 116 7.81 -6.76 -0.57
CA GLN A 116 7.01 -6.88 -1.79
C GLN A 116 7.50 -7.99 -2.71
N SER A 117 8.81 -8.06 -2.96
CA SER A 117 9.37 -9.05 -3.86
C SER A 117 9.16 -10.46 -3.32
N SER A 118 9.39 -10.65 -2.02
CA SER A 118 9.14 -11.92 -1.35
C SER A 118 7.65 -12.28 -1.32
N ALA A 119 6.77 -11.34 -0.97
CA ALA A 119 5.34 -11.58 -0.85
C ALA A 119 4.70 -11.92 -2.21
N GLN A 120 5.07 -11.24 -3.29
CA GLN A 120 4.52 -11.53 -4.62
C GLN A 120 4.90 -12.92 -5.12
N GLU A 121 6.13 -13.36 -4.87
CA GLU A 121 6.54 -14.73 -5.20
C GLU A 121 5.81 -15.76 -4.34
N LEU A 122 5.65 -15.50 -3.04
CA LEU A 122 4.89 -16.37 -2.15
C LEU A 122 3.43 -16.50 -2.62
N ALA A 123 2.80 -15.38 -3.00
CA ALA A 123 1.44 -15.37 -3.52
C ALA A 123 1.30 -16.16 -4.84
N THR A 124 2.30 -16.09 -5.73
CA THR A 124 2.29 -16.84 -7.01
C THR A 124 2.35 -18.35 -6.80
N ASN A 125 2.96 -18.82 -5.70
CA ASN A 125 3.10 -20.23 -5.38
C ASN A 125 1.85 -20.84 -4.71
N GLU A 126 0.92 -20.01 -4.22
CA GLU A 126 -0.29 -20.43 -3.50
C GLU A 126 -1.57 -19.95 -4.19
N ILE A 127 -1.79 -20.36 -5.44
CA ILE A 127 -2.96 -19.95 -6.23
C ILE A 127 -4.26 -20.26 -5.45
N ASP A 128 -5.09 -19.23 -5.24
CA ASP A 128 -6.40 -19.27 -4.60
C ASP A 128 -6.43 -19.76 -3.13
N SER A 129 -5.35 -19.55 -2.37
CA SER A 129 -5.35 -19.76 -0.91
C SER A 129 -5.66 -18.45 -0.14
N PRO A 130 -6.28 -18.53 1.06
CA PRO A 130 -6.39 -17.38 1.96
C PRO A 130 -5.02 -16.76 2.30
N THR A 131 -3.95 -17.58 2.33
CA THR A 131 -2.58 -17.13 2.57
C THR A 131 -2.05 -16.28 1.41
N ALA A 132 -2.36 -16.62 0.16
CA ALA A 132 -1.97 -15.80 -0.97
C ALA A 132 -2.61 -14.42 -0.94
N LEU A 133 -3.84 -14.30 -0.43
CA LEU A 133 -4.47 -13.00 -0.24
C LEU A 133 -3.69 -12.12 0.76
N ILE A 134 -3.18 -12.72 1.85
CA ILE A 134 -2.33 -12.02 2.82
C ILE A 134 -1.07 -11.49 2.12
N TYR A 135 -0.37 -12.34 1.37
CA TYR A 135 0.84 -11.93 0.66
C TYR A 135 0.58 -10.91 -0.46
N HIS A 136 -0.52 -11.04 -1.19
CA HIS A 136 -0.95 -10.00 -2.12
C HIS A 136 -1.16 -8.67 -1.41
N ALA A 137 -1.83 -8.67 -0.25
CA ALA A 137 -2.10 -7.45 0.52
C ALA A 137 -0.82 -6.75 1.01
N LEU A 138 0.24 -7.50 1.33
CA LEU A 138 1.55 -6.95 1.69
C LEU A 138 2.26 -6.26 0.51
N ALA A 139 1.84 -6.56 -0.72
CA ALA A 139 2.39 -5.97 -1.94
C ALA A 139 1.51 -4.84 -2.51
N TRP A 140 0.50 -4.39 -1.78
CA TRP A 140 -0.38 -3.30 -2.21
C TRP A 140 0.17 -1.93 -1.83
N SER A 141 -0.10 -0.94 -2.68
CA SER A 141 0.17 0.47 -2.36
C SER A 141 -0.68 0.97 -1.19
N ALA A 142 -0.30 2.11 -0.62
CA ALA A 142 -1.05 2.79 0.44
C ALA A 142 -2.53 2.97 0.07
N LEU A 143 -2.76 3.52 -1.14
CA LEU A 143 -4.09 3.80 -1.66
C LEU A 143 -4.90 2.52 -1.88
N GLU A 144 -4.27 1.47 -2.41
CA GLU A 144 -4.93 0.20 -2.61
C GLU A 144 -5.30 -0.47 -1.28
N ARG A 145 -4.43 -0.40 -0.27
CA ARG A 145 -4.73 -0.89 1.08
C ARG A 145 -5.91 -0.12 1.70
N GLN A 146 -5.92 1.20 1.61
CA GLN A 146 -7.04 2.04 2.06
C GLN A 146 -8.34 1.68 1.33
N PHE A 147 -8.29 1.51 0.00
CA PHE A 147 -9.44 1.11 -0.80
C PHE A 147 -10.01 -0.24 -0.36
N ASN A 148 -9.16 -1.27 -0.23
CA ASN A 148 -9.61 -2.60 0.20
C ASN A 148 -10.14 -2.58 1.64
N HIS A 149 -9.53 -1.79 2.52
CA HIS A 149 -10.03 -1.58 3.88
C HIS A 149 -11.43 -0.96 3.87
N ALA A 150 -11.62 0.14 3.15
CA ALA A 150 -12.90 0.83 3.01
C ALA A 150 -13.99 -0.08 2.42
N LEU A 151 -13.65 -0.86 1.38
CA LEU A 151 -14.54 -1.82 0.76
C LEU A 151 -14.94 -2.94 1.75
N GLY A 152 -14.04 -3.34 2.64
CA GLY A 152 -14.25 -4.40 3.62
C GLY A 152 -15.04 -4.02 4.88
N LEU A 153 -15.38 -2.75 5.10
CA LEU A 153 -16.00 -2.31 6.37
C LEU A 153 -17.37 -2.95 6.62
N THR A 154 -18.31 -2.85 5.66
CA THR A 154 -19.63 -3.48 5.74
C THR A 154 -20.18 -3.83 4.34
N PRO A 155 -21.16 -4.74 4.21
CA PRO A 155 -21.79 -5.01 2.92
C PRO A 155 -22.44 -3.76 2.32
N GLY A 156 -22.11 -3.44 1.06
CA GLY A 156 -22.70 -2.31 0.33
C GLY A 156 -21.86 -1.02 0.35
N THR A 157 -20.74 -0.98 1.08
CA THR A 157 -19.76 0.13 1.10
C THR A 157 -19.34 0.62 -0.28
N ALA A 158 -19.29 -0.26 -1.28
CA ALA A 158 -18.98 0.08 -2.67
C ALA A 158 -19.82 1.26 -3.21
N HIS A 159 -21.08 1.38 -2.79
CA HIS A 159 -21.97 2.49 -3.20
C HIS A 159 -21.61 3.83 -2.54
N HIS A 160 -20.75 3.81 -1.52
CA HIS A 160 -20.33 4.96 -0.73
C HIS A 160 -18.85 5.31 -0.91
N ILE A 161 -18.19 4.68 -1.89
CA ILE A 161 -16.82 4.98 -2.31
C ILE A 161 -16.86 5.60 -3.69
N LEU A 162 -16.12 6.68 -3.90
CA LEU A 162 -15.94 7.34 -5.20
C LEU A 162 -14.50 7.14 -5.68
N ALA A 163 -14.32 6.68 -6.91
CA ALA A 163 -13.03 6.62 -7.56
C ALA A 163 -12.91 7.70 -8.62
N VAL A 164 -11.84 8.47 -8.56
CA VAL A 164 -11.46 9.44 -9.60
C VAL A 164 -10.19 8.93 -10.25
N VAL A 165 -10.28 8.47 -11.49
CA VAL A 165 -9.16 7.95 -12.26
C VAL A 165 -8.74 9.00 -13.27
N ARG A 166 -7.45 9.33 -13.29
CA ARG A 166 -6.86 10.29 -14.21
C ARG A 166 -5.73 9.64 -14.99
N ASP A 167 -5.81 9.74 -16.30
CA ASP A 167 -4.71 9.43 -17.21
C ASP A 167 -4.10 10.75 -17.68
N TRP A 168 -2.79 10.92 -17.55
CA TRP A 168 -2.13 12.11 -18.05
C TRP A 168 -1.77 11.95 -19.53
N GLU A 169 -2.46 12.67 -20.40
CA GLU A 169 -2.10 12.75 -21.81
C GLU A 169 -0.80 13.54 -22.01
N GLY A 170 0.06 13.05 -22.91
CA GLY A 170 1.26 13.79 -23.32
C GLY A 170 2.34 13.90 -22.25
N LEU A 171 2.42 12.97 -21.29
CA LEU A 171 3.61 12.80 -20.45
C LEU A 171 4.82 12.55 -21.35
N GLU A 172 5.59 13.62 -21.63
CA GLU A 172 6.93 13.50 -22.17
C GLU A 172 7.83 12.75 -21.15
N GLU A 173 8.90 12.14 -21.65
CA GLU A 173 9.72 11.12 -20.99
C GLU A 173 9.91 11.23 -19.45
N LYS A 174 9.69 10.10 -18.75
CA LYS A 174 10.32 9.77 -17.45
C LYS A 174 10.18 10.82 -16.32
N HIS A 175 9.00 11.39 -16.13
CA HIS A 175 8.75 12.26 -14.97
C HIS A 175 8.41 11.43 -13.71
N ALA A 176 9.35 11.38 -12.76
CA ALA A 176 9.23 10.65 -11.48
C ALA A 176 8.04 11.10 -10.59
N ASP A 177 7.55 12.31 -10.82
CA ASP A 177 6.40 12.87 -10.11
C ASP A 177 5.07 12.25 -10.56
N TYR A 178 5.00 11.75 -11.80
CA TYR A 178 3.78 11.23 -12.40
C TYR A 178 3.83 9.73 -12.70
N GLN A 179 5.02 9.13 -12.71
CA GLN A 179 5.23 7.73 -13.06
C GLN A 179 6.19 7.06 -12.08
N ASP A 180 5.98 5.77 -11.85
CA ASP A 180 6.94 4.94 -11.13
C ASP A 180 8.15 4.66 -12.01
N LEU A 181 9.34 4.99 -11.50
CA LEU A 181 10.60 4.72 -12.16
C LEU A 181 11.43 3.71 -11.35
N ASP A 182 12.14 2.84 -12.04
CA ASP A 182 13.12 1.93 -11.46
C ASP A 182 14.43 2.67 -11.10
N ASN A 183 15.41 1.93 -10.57
CA ASN A 183 16.70 2.50 -10.17
C ASN A 183 17.53 3.02 -11.37
N GLU A 184 17.17 2.66 -12.60
CA GLU A 184 17.80 3.14 -13.84
C GLU A 184 17.04 4.34 -14.45
N GLY A 185 15.95 4.79 -13.80
CA GLY A 185 15.09 5.85 -14.29
C GLY A 185 14.23 5.42 -15.50
N HIS A 186 14.02 4.13 -15.71
CA HIS A 186 13.03 3.61 -16.66
C HIS A 186 11.69 3.42 -15.98
N ILE A 187 10.60 3.39 -16.77
CA ILE A 187 9.27 3.10 -16.23
C ILE A 187 9.29 1.72 -15.56
N ASP A 188 8.92 1.68 -14.29
CA ASP A 188 8.81 0.43 -13.55
C ASP A 188 7.61 -0.37 -14.08
N THR A 189 7.91 -1.34 -14.93
CA THR A 189 6.91 -2.20 -15.58
C THR A 189 6.08 -3.02 -14.59
N LYS A 190 6.65 -3.35 -13.43
CA LYS A 190 6.00 -4.13 -12.39
C LYS A 190 4.94 -3.28 -11.67
N GLN A 191 5.31 -2.07 -11.28
CA GLN A 191 4.38 -1.12 -10.65
C GLN A 191 3.29 -0.68 -11.63
N LYS A 192 3.62 -0.52 -12.92
CA LYS A 192 2.65 -0.24 -13.98
C LYS A 192 1.60 -1.36 -14.12
N GLU A 193 2.01 -2.63 -14.05
CA GLU A 193 1.05 -3.74 -14.11
C GLU A 193 0.21 -3.85 -12.82
N GLN A 194 0.78 -3.53 -11.65
CA GLN A 194 0.02 -3.43 -10.39
C GLN A 194 -1.02 -2.31 -10.46
N LEU A 195 -0.67 -1.13 -10.97
CA LEU A 195 -1.62 -0.03 -11.17
C LEU A 195 -2.77 -0.44 -12.09
N LYS A 196 -2.45 -1.09 -13.21
CA LYS A 196 -3.45 -1.60 -14.15
C LYS A 196 -4.37 -2.62 -13.48
N THR A 197 -3.82 -3.53 -12.69
CA THR A 197 -4.60 -4.51 -11.90
C THR A 197 -5.51 -3.81 -10.90
N PHE A 198 -5.01 -2.76 -10.22
CA PHE A 198 -5.80 -1.97 -9.30
C PHE A 198 -6.93 -1.21 -9.98
N ARG A 199 -6.67 -0.52 -11.10
CA ARG A 199 -7.69 0.15 -11.92
C ARG A 199 -8.77 -0.83 -12.40
N ASN A 200 -8.38 -2.02 -12.85
CA ASN A 200 -9.33 -3.07 -13.21
C ASN A 200 -10.20 -3.48 -12.01
N ARG A 201 -9.61 -3.65 -10.82
CA ARG A 201 -10.38 -3.99 -9.62
C ARG A 201 -11.35 -2.87 -9.24
N LEU A 202 -10.95 -1.59 -9.30
CA LEU A 202 -11.87 -0.45 -9.10
C LEU A 202 -13.09 -0.57 -10.02
N ALA A 203 -12.87 -0.82 -11.31
CA ALA A 203 -13.93 -1.01 -12.30
C ALA A 203 -14.86 -2.20 -12.01
N THR A 204 -14.35 -3.27 -11.40
CA THR A 204 -15.16 -4.45 -11.05
C THR A 204 -15.84 -4.35 -9.68
N SER A 205 -15.29 -3.56 -8.75
CA SER A 205 -15.73 -3.51 -7.36
C SER A 205 -16.69 -2.37 -7.06
N LEU A 206 -16.66 -1.29 -7.85
CA LEU A 206 -17.50 -0.12 -7.64
C LEU A 206 -18.64 -0.04 -8.67
N PRO A 207 -19.79 0.57 -8.31
CA PRO A 207 -20.80 0.95 -9.29
C PRO A 207 -20.23 1.90 -10.35
N ASN A 208 -20.66 1.79 -11.61
CA ASN A 208 -20.16 2.64 -12.69
C ASN A 208 -20.32 4.14 -12.41
N ASP A 209 -21.43 4.54 -11.77
CA ASP A 209 -21.71 5.94 -11.43
C ASP A 209 -20.76 6.50 -10.34
N ASN A 210 -20.02 5.60 -9.67
CA ASN A 210 -19.05 5.92 -8.64
C ASN A 210 -17.60 5.92 -9.18
N ILE A 211 -17.42 5.85 -10.50
CA ILE A 211 -16.10 5.94 -11.14
C ILE A 211 -16.11 7.09 -12.15
N ILE A 212 -15.25 8.08 -11.92
CA ILE A 212 -15.10 9.25 -12.76
C ILE A 212 -13.74 9.19 -13.44
N TYR A 213 -13.74 9.27 -14.77
CA TYR A 213 -12.53 9.31 -15.57
C TYR A 213 -12.25 10.75 -16.03
N PHE A 214 -11.01 11.20 -15.85
CA PHE A 214 -10.49 12.45 -16.40
C PHE A 214 -9.34 12.14 -17.36
N SER A 215 -9.42 12.72 -18.56
CA SER A 215 -8.33 12.86 -19.53
C SER A 215 -7.67 14.23 -19.38
#